data_AF-A0A351F5T4-F1
#
_entry.id   AF-A0A351F5T4-F1
#
_cell.length_a   1.000
_cell.length_b   1.000
_cell.length_c   1.000
_cell.angle_alpha   90.00
_cell.angle_beta   90.00
_cell.angle_gamma   90.00
#
_symmetry.space_group_name_H-M   'P 1'
#
loop_
_entity.id
_entity.type
_entity.pdbx_description
1 polymer ?
#
loop_
_entity_poly.entity_id
_entity_poly.type
_entity_poly.pdbx_seq_one_letter_code
_entity_poly.pdbx_strand_id
1 'polypeptide(L)'
;RHTGRGEQAIRNAVSLQALVRRYELKGDEVALDLARGLANYVLDTSKYFNYKMEFFGHVHSAMWFACGIVKLGRLTDEESYIERGKAIYDYVRSLSSDFGWVPEYAQWHPVEEEHCETCCIRDMIVCADELIKCGYKEYWNDMNLFARNQLIENQVRYSGYVECDNSRPDSDGITYHDIDKRMIGGFTGGS
;
A
#
# COMPACT_ATOMS: atom_id res chain seq x y z
N ARG A 1 -23.21 -6.98 3.40
CA ARG A 1 -22.01 -7.42 2.64
C ARG A 1 -21.95 -6.56 1.37
N HIS A 2 -21.35 -5.39 1.46
CA HIS A 2 -21.28 -4.44 0.35
C HIS A 2 -19.81 -4.31 -0.02
N THR A 3 -19.34 -5.22 -0.87
CA THR A 3 -18.05 -5.07 -1.54
C THR A 3 -18.24 -3.94 -2.55
N GLY A 4 -17.42 -2.88 -2.48
CA GLY A 4 -17.42 -1.82 -3.48
C GLY A 4 -17.31 -2.37 -4.91
N ARG A 5 -17.76 -1.59 -5.91
CA ARG A 5 -17.60 -1.98 -7.31
C ARG A 5 -16.10 -2.19 -7.60
N GLY A 6 -15.75 -3.31 -8.23
CA GLY A 6 -14.36 -3.60 -8.62
C GLY A 6 -13.45 -4.13 -7.51
N GLU A 7 -13.97 -4.49 -6.33
CA GLU A 7 -13.14 -4.99 -5.22
C GLU A 7 -12.34 -6.26 -5.57
N GLN A 8 -12.92 -7.15 -6.36
CA GLN A 8 -12.20 -8.32 -6.89
C GLN A 8 -11.07 -7.92 -7.85
N ALA A 9 -11.24 -6.84 -8.61
CA ALA A 9 -10.22 -6.38 -9.53
C ALA A 9 -9.00 -5.86 -8.76
N ILE A 10 -9.21 -4.99 -7.75
CA ILE A 10 -8.08 -4.44 -6.98
C ILE A 10 -7.35 -5.52 -6.18
N ARG A 11 -8.06 -6.52 -5.64
CA ARG A 11 -7.44 -7.65 -4.92
C ARG A 11 -6.51 -8.48 -5.79
N ASN A 12 -6.84 -8.68 -7.06
CA ASN A 12 -5.95 -9.36 -7.99
C ASN A 12 -4.82 -8.43 -8.48
N ALA A 13 -5.08 -7.12 -8.49
CA ALA A 13 -4.16 -6.09 -8.96
C ALA A 13 -2.91 -5.93 -8.08
N VAL A 14 -2.92 -6.40 -6.83
CA VAL A 14 -1.74 -6.38 -5.94
C VAL A 14 -0.53 -7.14 -6.52
N SER A 15 -0.77 -8.07 -7.44
CA SER A 15 0.30 -8.78 -8.16
C SER A 15 1.06 -7.90 -9.16
N LEU A 16 0.52 -6.75 -9.55
CA LEU A 16 1.09 -5.87 -10.57
C LEU A 16 2.53 -5.48 -10.27
N GLN A 17 2.80 -5.03 -9.04
CA GLN A 17 4.15 -4.58 -8.66
C GLN A 17 5.18 -5.71 -8.80
N ALA A 18 4.80 -6.95 -8.48
CA ALA A 18 5.67 -8.13 -8.63
C ALA A 18 5.93 -8.48 -10.10
N LEU A 19 4.90 -8.39 -10.96
CA LEU A 19 5.03 -8.60 -12.40
C LEU A 19 5.96 -7.56 -13.04
N VAL A 20 5.78 -6.28 -12.69
CA VAL A 20 6.63 -5.19 -13.18
C VAL A 20 8.09 -5.37 -12.69
N ARG A 21 8.28 -5.78 -11.43
CA ARG A 21 9.62 -6.10 -10.90
C ARG A 21 10.25 -7.29 -11.60
N ARG A 22 9.46 -8.30 -11.96
CA ARG A 22 9.92 -9.46 -12.72
C ARG A 22 10.43 -9.05 -14.10
N TYR A 23 9.68 -8.21 -14.81
CA TYR A 23 10.12 -7.61 -16.08
C TYR A 23 11.42 -6.82 -15.90
N GLU A 24 11.48 -5.89 -14.94
CA GLU A 24 12.67 -5.06 -14.66
C GLU A 24 13.95 -5.89 -14.45
N LEU A 25 13.84 -7.01 -13.73
CA LEU A 25 15.00 -7.83 -13.37
C LEU A 25 15.42 -8.84 -14.46
N LYS A 26 14.52 -9.20 -15.38
CA LYS A 26 14.71 -10.36 -16.26
C LYS A 26 14.38 -10.10 -17.73
N GLY A 27 13.84 -8.95 -18.09
CA GLY A 27 13.28 -8.71 -19.43
C GLY A 27 12.15 -9.68 -19.75
N ASP A 28 11.36 -10.06 -18.74
CA ASP A 28 10.28 -11.04 -18.90
C ASP A 28 9.06 -10.38 -19.56
N GLU A 29 9.01 -10.44 -20.89
CA GLU A 29 7.95 -9.83 -21.70
C GLU A 29 6.56 -10.41 -21.43
N VAL A 30 6.47 -11.67 -20.99
CA VAL A 30 5.19 -12.28 -20.60
C VAL A 30 4.66 -11.65 -19.31
N ALA A 31 5.55 -11.40 -18.35
CA ALA A 31 5.19 -10.67 -17.14
C ALA A 31 4.78 -9.21 -17.45
N LEU A 32 5.45 -8.56 -18.43
CA LEU A 32 5.10 -7.21 -18.86
C LEU A 32 3.72 -7.15 -19.53
N ASP A 33 3.43 -8.08 -20.43
CA ASP A 33 2.13 -8.15 -21.11
C ASP A 33 0.99 -8.32 -20.11
N LEU A 34 1.14 -9.25 -19.16
CA LEU A 34 0.18 -9.44 -18.08
C LEU A 34 0.05 -8.19 -17.19
N ALA A 35 1.16 -7.53 -16.86
CA ALA A 35 1.15 -6.29 -16.08
C ALA A 35 0.36 -5.18 -16.77
N ARG A 36 0.58 -4.95 -18.07
CA ARG A 36 -0.17 -3.97 -18.87
C ARG A 36 -1.66 -4.32 -18.93
N GLY A 37 -1.99 -5.58 -19.21
CA GLY A 37 -3.38 -6.05 -19.24
C GLY A 37 -4.11 -5.81 -17.92
N LEU A 38 -3.46 -6.14 -16.80
CA LEU A 38 -3.99 -5.93 -15.45
C LEU A 38 -4.16 -4.45 -15.12
N ALA A 39 -3.15 -3.62 -15.43
CA ALA A 39 -3.20 -2.18 -15.22
C ALA A 39 -4.38 -1.54 -15.98
N ASN A 40 -4.50 -1.82 -17.27
CA ASN A 40 -5.56 -1.28 -18.12
C ASN A 40 -6.95 -1.76 -17.69
N TYR A 41 -7.08 -3.03 -17.31
CA TYR A 41 -8.34 -3.56 -16.82
C TYR A 41 -8.79 -2.84 -15.54
N VAL A 42 -7.88 -2.66 -14.57
CA VAL A 42 -8.21 -2.01 -13.30
C VAL A 42 -8.52 -0.52 -13.51
N LEU A 43 -7.69 0.19 -14.28
CA LEU A 43 -7.86 1.62 -14.51
C LEU A 43 -9.12 1.97 -15.31
N ASP A 44 -9.51 1.14 -16.29
CA ASP A 44 -10.55 1.51 -17.24
C ASP A 44 -11.82 0.64 -17.13
N THR A 45 -11.67 -0.67 -17.01
CA THR A 45 -12.79 -1.62 -17.15
C THR A 45 -13.45 -1.92 -15.80
N SER A 46 -12.66 -2.06 -14.74
CA SER A 46 -13.13 -2.50 -13.42
C SER A 46 -14.04 -1.47 -12.71
N LYS A 47 -13.91 -0.19 -13.09
CA LYS A 47 -14.57 0.96 -12.44
C LYS A 47 -14.28 1.07 -10.94
N TYR A 48 -13.17 0.52 -10.47
CA TYR A 48 -12.72 0.68 -9.08
C TYR A 48 -12.34 2.13 -8.79
N PHE A 49 -11.62 2.75 -9.72
CA PHE A 49 -11.28 4.17 -9.70
C PHE A 49 -12.27 4.99 -10.52
N ASN A 50 -12.62 6.18 -10.03
CA ASN A 50 -13.36 7.16 -10.81
C ASN A 50 -12.43 7.89 -11.80
N TYR A 51 -12.95 8.85 -12.57
CA TYR A 51 -12.16 9.56 -13.58
C TYR A 51 -11.01 10.42 -13.03
N LYS A 52 -11.04 10.77 -11.73
CA LYS A 52 -9.98 11.46 -11.01
C LYS A 52 -9.01 10.52 -10.28
N MET A 53 -9.20 9.21 -10.44
CA MET A 53 -8.50 8.17 -9.71
C MET A 53 -8.82 8.09 -8.20
N GLU A 54 -9.96 8.65 -7.78
CA GLU A 54 -10.47 8.49 -6.42
C GLU A 54 -11.19 7.14 -6.28
N PHE A 55 -11.22 6.56 -5.07
CA PHE A 55 -11.82 5.25 -4.80
C PHE A 55 -12.43 5.17 -3.40
N PHE A 56 -13.28 4.16 -3.20
CA PHE A 56 -13.81 3.77 -1.89
C PHE A 56 -13.33 2.35 -1.58
N GLY A 57 -12.54 2.16 -0.51
CA GLY A 57 -11.98 0.86 -0.18
C GLY A 57 -10.64 0.91 0.57
N HIS A 58 -9.98 -0.24 0.68
CA HIS A 58 -8.74 -0.42 1.45
C HIS A 58 -7.56 0.27 0.77
N VAL A 59 -6.90 1.17 1.49
CA VAL A 59 -5.81 2.01 0.98
C VAL A 59 -4.59 1.16 0.60
N HIS A 60 -4.23 0.17 1.39
CA HIS A 60 -3.11 -0.74 1.08
C HIS A 60 -3.27 -1.38 -0.31
N SER A 61 -4.45 -1.92 -0.61
CA SER A 61 -4.72 -2.54 -1.92
C SER A 61 -4.58 -1.54 -3.09
N ALA A 62 -5.08 -0.32 -2.91
CA ALA A 62 -5.03 0.72 -3.94
C ALA A 62 -3.61 1.28 -4.13
N MET A 63 -2.86 1.49 -3.04
CA MET A 63 -1.52 2.04 -3.08
C MET A 63 -0.49 1.03 -3.58
N TRP A 64 -0.68 -0.25 -3.29
CA TRP A 64 0.14 -1.30 -3.87
C TRP A 64 0.01 -1.34 -5.41
N PHE A 65 -1.22 -1.16 -5.92
CA PHE A 65 -1.48 -1.00 -7.34
C PHE A 65 -0.87 0.31 -7.89
N ALA A 66 -1.07 1.44 -7.21
CA ALA A 66 -0.54 2.74 -7.61
C ALA A 66 0.98 2.71 -7.80
N CYS A 67 1.71 2.14 -6.84
CA CYS A 67 3.16 1.94 -6.95
C CYS A 67 3.52 1.07 -8.16
N GLY A 68 2.76 0.00 -8.39
CA GLY A 68 2.92 -0.87 -9.55
C GLY A 68 2.78 -0.12 -10.88
N ILE A 69 1.76 0.73 -11.04
CA ILE A 69 1.54 1.47 -12.29
C ILE A 69 2.54 2.61 -12.50
N VAL A 70 2.93 3.34 -11.45
CA VAL A 70 4.00 4.37 -11.58
C VAL A 70 5.28 3.72 -12.07
N LYS A 71 5.65 2.58 -11.47
CA LYS A 71 6.83 1.82 -11.87
C LYS A 71 6.71 1.26 -13.28
N LEU A 72 5.54 0.77 -13.67
CA LEU A 72 5.28 0.31 -15.04
C LEU A 72 5.52 1.45 -16.03
N GLY A 73 4.87 2.60 -15.82
CA GLY A 73 5.04 3.79 -16.68
C GLY A 73 6.49 4.25 -16.78
N ARG A 74 7.22 4.24 -15.67
CA ARG A 74 8.66 4.59 -15.66
C ARG A 74 9.53 3.61 -16.47
N LEU A 75 9.20 2.32 -16.48
CA LEU A 75 9.99 1.30 -17.18
C LEU A 75 9.62 1.16 -18.65
N THR A 76 8.44 1.64 -19.05
CA THR A 76 7.94 1.57 -20.42
C THR A 76 7.82 2.92 -21.12
N ASP A 77 8.27 3.99 -20.47
CA ASP A 77 8.12 5.38 -20.93
C ASP A 77 6.66 5.77 -21.24
N GLU A 78 5.72 5.26 -20.44
CA GLU A 78 4.28 5.52 -20.58
C GLU A 78 3.80 6.51 -19.51
N GLU A 79 3.83 7.80 -19.86
CA GLU A 79 3.46 8.91 -18.98
C GLU A 79 2.05 8.77 -18.38
N SER A 80 1.10 8.24 -19.16
CA SER A 80 -0.28 8.03 -18.69
C SER A 80 -0.38 7.17 -17.43
N TYR A 81 0.47 6.14 -17.29
CA TYR A 81 0.48 5.32 -16.08
C TYR A 81 1.05 6.07 -14.87
N ILE A 82 2.07 6.91 -15.10
CA ILE A 82 2.68 7.73 -14.07
C ILE A 82 1.66 8.74 -13.54
N GLU A 83 0.98 9.47 -14.44
CA GLU A 83 -0.04 10.46 -14.08
C GLU A 83 -1.21 9.84 -13.31
N ARG A 84 -1.68 8.66 -13.75
CA ARG A 84 -2.77 7.96 -13.07
C ARG A 84 -2.34 7.44 -11.68
N GLY A 85 -1.14 6.89 -11.57
CA GLY A 85 -0.58 6.45 -10.28
C GLY A 85 -0.37 7.62 -9.32
N LYS A 86 0.12 8.75 -9.82
CA LYS A 86 0.22 10.00 -9.07
C LYS A 86 -1.15 10.48 -8.59
N ALA A 87 -2.18 10.43 -9.42
CA ALA A 87 -3.52 10.84 -9.02
C ALA A 87 -4.12 9.96 -7.90
N ILE A 88 -3.86 8.64 -7.92
CA ILE A 88 -4.24 7.74 -6.80
C ILE A 88 -3.48 8.15 -5.52
N TYR A 89 -2.17 8.36 -5.63
CA TYR A 89 -1.34 8.80 -4.51
C TYR A 89 -1.85 10.11 -3.91
N ASP A 90 -2.10 11.12 -4.75
CA ASP A 90 -2.55 12.44 -4.34
C ASP A 90 -3.91 12.39 -3.64
N TYR A 91 -4.81 11.51 -4.11
CA TYR A 91 -6.08 11.27 -3.44
C TYR A 91 -5.86 10.72 -2.03
N VAL A 92 -5.05 9.67 -1.85
CA VAL A 92 -4.75 9.12 -0.51
C VAL A 92 -4.05 10.16 0.36
N ARG A 93 -3.11 10.92 -0.20
CA ARG A 93 -2.43 12.02 0.50
C ARG A 93 -3.40 13.11 0.96
N SER A 94 -4.45 13.40 0.19
CA SER A 94 -5.49 14.37 0.57
C SER A 94 -6.36 13.92 1.74
N LEU A 95 -6.42 12.62 2.00
CA LEU A 95 -7.09 12.02 3.16
C LEU A 95 -6.15 11.86 4.36
N SER A 96 -4.84 12.04 4.14
CA SER A 96 -3.78 11.83 5.12
C SER A 96 -3.48 13.11 5.90
N SER A 97 -2.88 12.98 7.08
CA SER A 97 -2.47 14.14 7.86
C SER A 97 -1.16 14.74 7.34
N ASP A 98 -0.92 16.02 7.65
CA ASP A 98 0.33 16.71 7.31
C ASP A 98 1.54 16.21 8.10
N PHE A 99 1.35 15.37 9.11
CA PHE A 99 2.43 14.76 9.88
C PHE A 99 2.65 13.29 9.54
N GLY A 100 1.86 12.69 8.63
CA GLY A 100 2.13 11.36 8.10
C GLY A 100 1.21 10.23 8.56
N TRP A 101 0.07 10.54 9.17
CA TRP A 101 -1.02 9.58 9.37
C TRP A 101 -1.69 9.27 8.02
N VAL A 102 -1.98 7.99 7.76
CA VAL A 102 -2.59 7.51 6.51
C VAL A 102 -3.78 6.61 6.87
N PRO A 103 -4.99 6.84 6.32
CA PRO A 103 -6.16 6.02 6.65
C PRO A 103 -6.00 4.58 6.17
N GLU A 104 -6.56 3.62 6.90
CA GLU A 104 -6.69 2.23 6.44
C GLU A 104 -7.70 2.12 5.29
N TYR A 105 -8.84 2.82 5.39
CA TYR A 105 -9.85 2.87 4.33
C TYR A 105 -10.12 4.30 3.81
N ALA A 106 -10.31 4.40 2.50
CA ALA A 106 -10.80 5.62 1.87
C ALA A 106 -12.34 5.65 1.95
N GLN A 107 -12.87 6.63 2.68
CA GLN A 107 -14.30 6.99 2.75
C GLN A 107 -15.23 5.91 3.35
N TRP A 108 -14.70 4.91 4.07
CA TRP A 108 -15.52 3.82 4.61
C TRP A 108 -16.15 4.15 5.96
N HIS A 109 -15.39 4.77 6.86
CA HIS A 109 -15.84 5.22 8.18
C HIS A 109 -15.63 6.73 8.34
N PRO A 110 -16.32 7.37 9.31
CA PRO A 110 -15.93 8.69 9.77
C PRO A 110 -14.44 8.71 10.16
N VAL A 111 -13.75 9.83 9.92
CA VAL A 111 -12.29 9.91 10.12
C VAL A 111 -11.90 9.62 11.57
N GLU A 112 -12.81 9.90 12.51
CA GLU A 112 -12.62 9.66 13.95
C GLU A 112 -12.62 8.18 14.34
N GLU A 113 -13.14 7.30 13.47
CA GLU A 113 -13.20 5.84 13.65
C GLU A 113 -12.20 5.10 12.74
N GLU A 114 -11.40 5.84 11.97
CA GLU A 114 -10.48 5.27 10.99
C GLU A 114 -9.13 4.94 11.63
N HIS A 115 -8.56 3.79 11.26
CA HIS A 115 -7.28 3.34 11.78
C HIS A 115 -6.13 3.77 10.87
N CYS A 116 -4.91 3.68 11.40
CA CYS A 116 -3.67 3.89 10.67
C CYS A 116 -2.87 2.60 10.51
N GLU A 117 -3.18 1.83 9.48
CA GLU A 117 -2.43 0.62 9.15
C GLU A 117 -1.01 0.96 8.66
N THR A 118 0.02 0.33 9.25
CA THR A 118 1.43 0.56 8.85
C THR A 118 1.69 0.21 7.39
N CYS A 119 1.01 -0.80 6.83
CA CYS A 119 1.14 -1.16 5.42
C CYS A 119 0.78 0.00 4.48
N CYS A 120 -0.27 0.77 4.81
CA CYS A 120 -0.66 1.95 4.05
C CYS A 120 0.44 3.02 4.04
N ILE A 121 1.05 3.28 5.21
CA ILE A 121 2.17 4.22 5.34
C ILE A 121 3.36 3.75 4.51
N ARG A 122 3.70 2.46 4.59
CA ARG A 122 4.77 1.85 3.79
C ARG A 122 4.52 2.08 2.31
N ASP A 123 3.31 1.84 1.84
CA ASP A 123 3.02 1.97 0.41
C ASP A 123 3.08 3.42 -0.07
N MET A 124 2.66 4.37 0.77
CA MET A 124 2.87 5.80 0.50
C MET A 124 4.37 6.10 0.34
N ILE A 125 5.22 5.62 1.25
CA ILE A 125 6.69 5.82 1.15
C ILE A 125 7.25 5.22 -0.15
N VAL A 126 6.88 3.98 -0.47
CA VAL A 126 7.40 3.28 -1.67
C VAL A 126 6.89 3.94 -2.96
N CYS A 127 5.63 4.38 -2.99
CA CYS A 127 5.06 5.06 -4.14
C CYS A 127 5.68 6.46 -4.32
N ALA A 128 5.91 7.19 -3.23
CA ALA A 128 6.64 8.47 -3.25
C ALA A 128 8.03 8.32 -3.86
N ASP A 129 8.79 7.27 -3.48
CA ASP A 129 10.10 6.98 -4.08
C ASP A 129 10.03 6.72 -5.60
N GLU A 130 9.03 5.96 -6.07
CA GLU A 130 8.82 5.77 -7.51
C GLU A 130 8.43 7.08 -8.23
N LEU A 131 7.58 7.93 -7.63
CA LEU A 131 7.24 9.24 -8.19
C LEU A 131 8.44 10.20 -8.22
N ILE A 132 9.30 10.18 -7.19
CA ILE A 132 10.56 10.94 -7.16
C ILE A 132 11.47 10.51 -8.32
N LYS A 133 11.59 9.20 -8.58
CA LYS A 133 12.34 8.68 -9.73
C LYS A 133 11.77 9.12 -11.08
N CYS A 134 10.47 9.40 -11.14
CA CYS A 134 9.81 10.00 -12.31
C CYS A 134 9.94 11.53 -12.40
N GLY A 135 10.59 12.19 -11.43
CA GLY A 135 10.86 13.63 -11.46
C GLY A 135 10.00 14.47 -10.51
N TYR A 136 9.03 13.89 -9.80
CA TYR A 136 8.19 14.58 -8.83
C TYR A 136 8.89 14.72 -7.47
N LYS A 137 9.82 15.67 -7.40
CA LYS A 137 10.69 15.87 -6.23
C LYS A 137 9.95 16.38 -4.99
N GLU A 138 8.76 16.94 -5.14
CA GLU A 138 7.91 17.41 -4.04
C GLU A 138 7.59 16.29 -3.02
N TYR A 139 7.51 15.04 -3.47
CA TYR A 139 7.19 13.90 -2.59
C TYR A 139 8.34 13.48 -1.66
N TRP A 140 9.53 14.09 -1.77
CA TRP A 140 10.57 13.94 -0.75
C TRP A 140 10.09 14.38 0.63
N ASN A 141 9.24 15.41 0.68
CA ASN A 141 8.70 15.90 1.94
C ASN A 141 7.77 14.86 2.58
N ASP A 142 6.84 14.31 1.79
CA ASP A 142 5.94 13.25 2.23
C ASP A 142 6.71 12.04 2.76
N MET A 143 7.70 11.55 2.01
CA MET A 143 8.51 10.41 2.42
C MET A 143 9.21 10.65 3.77
N ASN A 144 9.72 11.87 4.01
CA ASN A 144 10.33 12.23 5.30
C ASN A 144 9.31 12.24 6.44
N LEU A 145 8.12 12.82 6.22
CA LEU A 145 7.08 12.92 7.23
C LEU A 145 6.53 11.53 7.60
N PHE A 146 6.21 10.71 6.60
CA PHE A 146 5.74 9.34 6.82
C PHE A 146 6.76 8.50 7.59
N ALA A 147 8.04 8.53 7.17
CA ALA A 147 9.07 7.68 7.75
C ALA A 147 9.47 8.08 9.17
N ARG A 148 9.51 9.39 9.47
CA ARG A 148 10.04 9.91 10.74
C ARG A 148 8.98 10.08 11.82
N ASN A 149 7.70 10.03 11.46
CA ASN A 149 6.59 10.19 12.38
C ASN A 149 5.81 8.88 12.47
N GLN A 150 4.67 8.78 11.79
CA GLN A 150 3.73 7.68 12.03
C GLN A 150 4.31 6.29 11.81
N LEU A 151 5.20 6.08 10.81
CA LEU A 151 5.84 4.78 10.61
C LEU A 151 6.58 4.34 11.87
N ILE A 152 7.41 5.21 12.46
CA ILE A 152 8.25 4.83 13.60
C ILE A 152 7.43 4.72 14.90
N GLU A 153 6.35 5.48 15.02
CA GLU A 153 5.40 5.38 16.14
C GLU A 153 4.60 4.07 16.10
N ASN A 154 4.34 3.53 14.91
CA ASN A 154 3.68 2.23 14.77
C ASN A 154 4.59 1.02 15.11
N GLN A 155 5.88 1.25 15.43
CA GLN A 155 6.77 0.17 15.85
C GLN A 155 6.46 -0.27 17.28
N VAL A 156 6.23 -1.57 17.48
CA VAL A 156 6.03 -2.16 18.80
C VAL A 156 7.34 -2.09 19.60
N ARG A 157 7.38 -1.22 20.61
CA ARG A 157 8.49 -1.08 21.56
C ARG A 157 8.21 -1.65 22.94
N TYR A 158 6.94 -1.88 23.23
CA TYR A 158 6.48 -2.47 24.48
C TYR A 158 5.38 -3.47 24.15
N SER A 159 5.44 -4.64 24.76
CA SER A 159 4.53 -5.76 24.50
C SER A 159 4.01 -6.40 25.78
N GLY A 160 4.19 -5.76 26.94
CA GLY A 160 3.74 -6.30 28.23
C GLY A 160 2.21 -6.41 28.38
N TYR A 161 1.44 -6.00 27.37
CA TYR A 161 0.00 -6.24 27.25
C TYR A 161 -0.35 -7.54 26.52
N VAL A 162 0.64 -8.25 25.95
CA VAL A 162 0.43 -9.52 25.25
C VAL A 162 0.47 -10.66 26.25
N GLU A 163 -0.66 -11.33 26.39
CA GLU A 163 -0.75 -12.57 27.17
C GLU A 163 -0.01 -13.71 26.45
N CYS A 164 0.83 -14.43 27.19
CA CYS A 164 1.62 -15.55 26.68
C CYS A 164 1.32 -16.82 27.46
N ASP A 165 1.03 -17.92 26.75
CA ASP A 165 0.87 -19.24 27.35
C ASP A 165 2.12 -20.09 27.07
N ASN A 166 3.14 -19.88 27.90
CA ASN A 166 4.41 -20.61 27.83
C ASN A 166 4.29 -22.07 28.30
N SER A 167 3.09 -22.58 28.62
CA SER A 167 2.88 -23.99 28.95
C SER A 167 2.58 -24.85 27.72
N ARG A 168 2.18 -24.23 26.61
CA ARG A 168 1.76 -24.91 25.38
C ARG A 168 2.90 -24.95 24.37
N PRO A 169 3.28 -26.14 23.84
CA PRO A 169 4.28 -26.21 22.79
C PRO A 169 3.81 -25.49 21.53
N ASP A 170 4.74 -24.86 20.83
CA ASP A 170 4.51 -24.38 19.47
C ASP A 170 4.14 -25.56 18.56
N SER A 171 3.27 -25.32 17.58
CA SER A 171 2.83 -26.30 16.59
C SER A 171 2.95 -25.75 15.17
N ASP A 172 2.62 -26.56 14.17
CA ASP A 172 2.69 -26.11 12.77
C ASP A 172 1.78 -24.89 12.54
N GLY A 173 2.40 -23.76 12.17
CA GLY A 173 1.74 -22.48 11.93
C GLY A 173 1.22 -21.73 13.17
N ILE A 174 1.39 -22.24 14.40
CA ILE A 174 0.89 -21.59 15.62
C ILE A 174 2.00 -21.54 16.68
N THR A 175 2.22 -20.36 17.25
CA THR A 175 3.16 -20.16 18.34
C THR A 175 2.44 -19.67 19.60
N TYR A 176 2.92 -20.11 20.76
CA TYR A 176 2.40 -19.77 22.09
C TYR A 176 3.49 -19.20 23.00
N HIS A 177 4.76 -19.56 22.75
CA HIS A 177 5.89 -19.16 23.59
C HIS A 177 6.46 -17.79 23.25
N ASP A 178 6.69 -16.99 24.30
CA ASP A 178 7.41 -15.71 24.25
C ASP A 178 6.92 -14.76 23.13
N ILE A 179 5.61 -14.78 22.84
CA ILE A 179 5.01 -13.95 21.76
C ILE A 179 5.20 -12.47 22.07
N ASP A 180 5.05 -12.09 23.34
CA ASP A 180 5.33 -10.74 23.85
C ASP A 180 6.72 -10.27 23.40
N LYS A 181 7.77 -11.07 23.63
CA LYS A 181 9.14 -10.71 23.28
C LYS A 181 9.36 -10.71 21.77
N ARG A 182 8.73 -11.63 21.05
CA ARG A 182 8.90 -11.79 19.59
C ARG A 182 8.17 -10.73 18.78
N MET A 183 7.17 -10.07 19.35
CA MET A 183 6.47 -8.95 18.72
C MET A 183 7.28 -7.65 18.76
N ILE A 184 8.21 -7.50 19.70
CA ILE A 184 9.06 -6.30 19.82
C ILE A 184 9.84 -6.08 18.52
N GLY A 185 9.80 -4.85 18.02
CA GLY A 185 10.41 -4.44 16.76
C GLY A 185 9.53 -4.65 15.53
N GLY A 186 8.44 -5.42 15.65
CA GLY A 186 7.38 -5.50 14.66
C GLY A 186 6.58 -4.20 14.54
N PHE A 187 5.68 -4.13 13.56
CA PHE A 187 4.82 -2.97 13.32
C PHE A 187 3.35 -3.35 13.46
N THR A 188 2.54 -2.41 13.94
CA THR A 188 1.09 -2.62 14.11
C THR A 188 0.37 -2.66 12.75
N GLY A 189 -0.59 -3.58 12.60
CA GLY A 189 -1.43 -3.69 11.40
C GLY A 189 -2.58 -2.67 11.35
N GLY A 190 -2.81 -1.93 12.44
CA GLY A 190 -3.84 -0.92 12.59
C GLY A 190 -3.75 -0.37 14.01
N SER A 191 -3.63 0.95 14.12
CA SER A 191 -3.52 1.69 15.39
C SER A 191 -4.29 2.99 15.30
#